data_AF-A0ABD0LBA2-F1
#
_entry.id   AF-A0ABD0LBA2-F1
#
_cell.length_a   1.000
_cell.length_b   1.000
_cell.length_c   1.000
_cell.angle_alpha   90.00
_cell.angle_beta   90.00
_cell.angle_gamma   90.00
#
_symmetry.space_group_name_H-M   'P 1'
#
loop_
_entity.id
_entity.type
_entity.pdbx_description
1 polymer ?
#
loop_
_entity_poly.entity_id
_entity_poly.type
_entity_poly.pdbx_seq_one_letter_code
_entity_poly.pdbx_strand_id
1 'polypeptide(L)' 'LEYNKFNMGEHRGTHADSPAHFAEGHWRSHEIPPSRLVGPGVVVDVSAKVRDNPLYKMTMEDVQ' A
#
# COMPACT_ATOMS: atom_id res chain seq x y z
N LEU A 1 -5.67 -27.03 -23.28
CA LEU A 1 -4.83 -26.33 -22.29
C LEU A 1 -5.06 -24.85 -22.50
N GLU A 2 -5.73 -24.19 -21.56
CA GLU A 2 -6.11 -22.79 -21.71
C GLU A 2 -4.89 -21.88 -21.54
N TYR A 3 -4.73 -20.94 -22.47
CA TYR A 3 -3.73 -19.89 -22.42
C TYR A 3 -4.46 -18.55 -22.33
N ASN A 4 -4.28 -17.85 -21.22
CA ASN A 4 -4.88 -16.54 -21.00
C ASN A 4 -3.82 -15.45 -21.13
N LYS A 5 -4.22 -14.32 -21.73
CA LYS A 5 -3.42 -13.09 -21.73
C LYS A 5 -4.00 -12.12 -20.72
N PHE A 6 -3.12 -11.38 -20.05
CA PHE A 6 -3.51 -10.46 -19.01
C PHE A 6 -2.77 -9.13 -19.16
N ASN A 7 -3.48 -8.04 -18.88
CA ASN A 7 -2.93 -6.69 -18.82
C ASN A 7 -3.63 -5.92 -17.69
N MET A 8 -2.88 -5.16 -16.91
CA MET A 8 -3.41 -4.22 -15.93
C MET A 8 -2.49 -3.02 -15.78
N GLY A 9 -3.03 -1.91 -15.27
CA GLY A 9 -2.21 -0.83 -14.75
C GLY A 9 -1.55 -1.20 -13.43
N GLU A 10 -0.50 -0.48 -13.04
CA GLU A 10 0.29 -0.76 -11.83
C GLU A 10 -0.53 -0.67 -10.53
N HIS A 11 -1.55 0.19 -10.50
CA HIS A 11 -2.41 0.45 -9.33
C HIS A 11 -3.76 -0.29 -9.42
N ARG A 12 -3.71 -1.62 -9.53
CA ARG A 12 -4.91 -2.47 -9.62
C ARG A 12 -4.86 -3.56 -8.55
N GLY A 13 -5.96 -3.73 -7.81
CA GLY A 13 -6.06 -4.72 -6.72
C GLY A 13 -5.09 -4.45 -5.57
N THR A 14 -4.68 -5.50 -4.86
CA THR A 14 -3.57 -5.43 -3.90
C THR A 14 -2.27 -5.21 -4.68
N HIS A 15 -1.63 -4.06 -4.44
CA HIS A 15 -0.42 -3.63 -5.14
C HIS A 15 0.53 -2.89 -4.18
N ALA A 16 1.68 -2.45 -4.68
CA ALA A 16 2.66 -1.67 -3.94
C ALA A 16 3.03 -0.40 -4.71
N ASP A 17 3.10 0.73 -4.01
CA ASP A 17 3.51 2.01 -4.58
C ASP A 17 5.01 2.23 -4.34
N SER A 18 5.76 2.43 -5.42
CA SER A 18 7.17 2.82 -5.31
C SER A 18 7.30 4.31 -4.94
N PRO A 19 8.41 4.74 -4.31
CA PRO A 19 8.64 6.17 -4.03
C PRO A 19 8.47 7.09 -5.23
N ALA A 20 8.91 6.65 -6.42
CA ALA A 20 8.74 7.38 -7.68
C ALA A 20 7.28 7.59 -8.10
N HIS A 21 6.30 6.98 -7.43
CA HIS A 21 4.88 7.18 -7.69
C HIS A 21 4.47 8.65 -7.52
N PHE A 22 5.09 9.36 -6.57
CA PHE A 22 4.87 10.79 -6.35
C PHE A 22 6.16 11.61 -6.19
N ALA A 23 7.29 10.99 -5.86
CA ALA A 23 8.53 11.69 -5.60
C ALA A 23 9.51 11.54 -6.78
N GLU A 24 9.69 12.59 -7.56
CA GLU A 24 10.58 12.61 -8.72
C GLU A 24 12.04 12.30 -8.33
N GLY A 25 12.71 11.45 -9.12
CA GLY A 25 14.11 11.07 -8.87
C GLY A 25 14.32 10.02 -7.78
N HIS A 26 13.25 9.49 -7.18
CA HIS A 26 13.33 8.39 -6.21
C HIS A 26 13.15 7.01 -6.88
N TRP A 27 13.28 5.94 -6.10
CA TRP A 27 13.19 4.57 -6.59
C TRP A 27 11.86 4.27 -7.27
N ARG A 28 11.94 3.80 -8.51
CA ARG A 28 10.91 3.02 -9.21
C ARG A 28 10.86 1.61 -8.62
N SER A 29 9.80 0.86 -8.92
CA SER A 29 9.57 -0.47 -8.33
C SER A 29 10.75 -1.44 -8.47
N HIS A 30 11.48 -1.39 -9.59
CA HIS A 30 12.64 -2.26 -9.84
C HIS A 30 13.95 -1.78 -9.16
N GLU A 31 13.95 -0.58 -8.58
CA GLU A 31 15.10 0.01 -7.88
C GLU A 31 15.01 -0.16 -6.36
N ILE A 32 13.87 -0.63 -5.84
CA ILE A 32 13.67 -0.87 -4.41
C ILE A 32 14.61 -2.01 -3.96
N PRO A 33 15.51 -1.80 -2.98
CA PRO A 33 16.37 -2.86 -2.48
C PRO A 33 15.54 -4.03 -1.92
N PRO A 34 15.86 -5.29 -2.23
CA PRO A 34 15.08 -6.45 -1.75
C PRO A 34 14.93 -6.52 -0.23
N SER A 35 15.93 -6.02 0.52
CA SER A 35 15.88 -5.94 1.99
C SER A 35 14.77 -5.00 2.52
N ARG A 36 14.22 -4.12 1.68
CA ARG A 36 13.07 -3.25 2.03
C ARG A 36 11.72 -3.91 1.79
N LEU A 37 11.68 -5.10 1.18
CA LEU A 37 10.44 -5.81 0.89
C LEU A 37 9.96 -6.70 2.04
N VAL A 38 10.76 -6.83 3.11
CA VAL A 38 10.45 -7.64 4.29
C VAL A 38 10.76 -6.85 5.55
N GLY A 39 9.81 -6.81 6.48
CA GLY A 39 9.97 -6.16 7.77
C GLY A 39 8.80 -6.45 8.70
N PRO A 40 8.90 -6.06 9.99
CA PRO A 40 7.78 -6.15 10.92
C PRO A 40 6.64 -5.23 10.47
N GLY A 41 5.41 -5.70 10.63
CA GLY A 41 4.19 -4.92 10.45
C GLY A 41 3.33 -4.97 11.72
N VAL A 42 2.51 -3.94 11.93
CA VAL A 42 1.54 -3.87 13.02
C VAL A 42 0.15 -3.62 12.45
N VAL A 43 -0.89 -4.03 13.18
CA VAL A 43 -2.29 -3.79 12.82
C VAL A 43 -2.89 -2.81 13.82
N VAL A 44 -3.28 -1.64 13.31
CA VAL A 44 -4.05 -0.64 14.08
C VAL A 44 -5.52 -0.79 13.69
N ASP A 45 -6.32 -1.36 14.58
CA ASP A 45 -7.73 -1.63 14.32
C ASP A 45 -8.60 -0.41 14.66
N VAL A 46 -9.04 0.30 13.64
CA VAL A 46 -9.99 1.44 13.73
C VAL A 46 -11.38 1.08 13.19
N SER A 47 -11.68 -0.22 12.98
CA SER A 47 -12.91 -0.67 12.34
C SER A 47 -14.18 -0.12 13.01
N ALA A 48 -14.23 -0.11 14.34
CA ALA A 48 -15.36 0.42 15.11
C ALA A 48 -15.57 1.93 14.90
N LYS A 49 -14.49 2.70 14.70
CA LYS A 49 -14.54 4.15 14.50
C LYS A 49 -14.99 4.52 13.09
N VAL A 50 -14.62 3.71 12.10
CA VAL A 50 -14.96 3.91 10.69
C VAL A 50 -16.39 3.46 10.37
N ARG A 51 -16.92 2.44 11.07
CA ARG A 51 -18.23 1.81 10.78
C ARG A 51 -19.35 2.80 10.47
N ASP A 52 -19.47 3.85 11.28
CA ASP A 52 -20.52 4.86 11.19
C ASP A 52 -19.96 6.25 10.78
N ASN A 53 -18.68 6.32 10.41
CA ASN A 53 -17.98 7.54 10.00
C ASN A 53 -17.00 7.24 8.84
N PRO A 54 -17.46 7.27 7.57
CA PRO A 54 -16.63 6.93 6.41
C PRO A 54 -15.50 7.93 6.14
N LEU A 55 -15.53 9.10 6.78
CA LEU A 55 -14.48 10.13 6.68
C LEU A 55 -13.61 10.20 7.93
N TYR A 56 -13.65 9.16 8.78
CA TYR A 56 -12.77 9.06 9.94
C TYR A 56 -11.31 9.26 9.52
N LYS A 57 -10.63 10.18 10.20
CA LYS A 57 -9.20 10.44 10.02
C LYS A 57 -8.48 9.87 11.22
N MET A 58 -7.57 8.95 10.96
CA MET A 58 -6.68 8.41 12.01
C MET A 58 -5.85 9.55 12.60
N THR A 59 -5.67 9.54 13.92
CA THR A 59 -4.90 10.54 14.66
C THR A 59 -3.79 9.88 15.46
N MET A 60 -2.95 10.68 16.12
CA MET A 60 -1.85 10.13 16.92
C MET A 60 -2.34 9.32 18.11
N GLU A 61 -3.53 9.61 18.64
CA GLU A 61 -4.16 8.85 19.72
C GLU A 61 -4.47 7.39 19.34
N ASP A 62 -4.52 7.05 18.05
CA ASP A 62 -4.75 5.67 17.57
C ASP A 62 -3.48 4.79 17.62
N VAL A 63 -2.30 5.40 17.79
CA VAL A 63 -1.00 4.75 17.62
C VAL A 63 -0.05 4.92 18.82
N GLN A 64 -0.56 5.45 19.94
CA GLN A 64 0.19 5.64 21.20
C GLN A 64 0.47 4.33 21.93
#